data_AF-A0A1V6HH62-F1
#
_entry.id   AF-A0A1V6HH62-F1
#
_cell.length_a   1.000
_cell.length_b   1.000
_cell.length_c   1.000
_cell.angle_alpha   90.00
_cell.angle_beta   90.00
_cell.angle_gamma   90.00
#
_symmetry.space_group_name_H-M   'P 1'
#
loop_
_entity.id
_entity.type
_entity.pdbx_description
1 polymer ?
#
loop_
_entity_poly.entity_id
_entity_poly.type
_entity_poly.pdbx_seq_one_letter_code
_entity_poly.pdbx_strand_id
1 'polypeptide(L)'
;MHVSKYLATLFLALAMTFIAACDDSAHRAWVIGGVPMGPDIEVINPDPSCTPACGDRVCGLDPVCGESCGSCSSPNTCTEGQCECIKDCSGRVCGPDPVCSESCGSCSTPNTCNSQGQCECIKDCSGRVCGPDPFCGESCGSCSTPNTCNSQGQCECVKNCSGRVCGPDPVCGESCGSCSTPNTCNSQGQCECVKNCSGRVCVLDPVCGEFCGCSSSAYCDDDRTCIPSDRIKWVRITGGSFDMGSSGHGSEQPVHSVTVPTFEMSKTEVTVAQYRACVYAGACTAPDTGDYCNWGQSDRGSHPINCVDWDQARAFASWAGARLPSEAEWEYAARSGGRDWKYPWGDGDATCERAVMDDGSGNGCGRGSTTWPVCSKPRGNTTQGLCDMAGNVREWVQDWYHDTYDGAPTDGSAWESPTGFDRVARGGSWEDYAVYVRAADRYALLGRGADLGFRLARDSL
;
A
#
# COMPACT_ATOMS: atom_id res chain seq x y z
N MET A 1 -34.97 5.58 -13.34
CA MET A 1 -36.24 4.88 -13.02
C MET A 1 -36.10 4.23 -11.65
N HIS A 2 -36.87 4.69 -10.66
CA HIS A 2 -37.07 3.99 -9.38
C HIS A 2 -38.49 3.37 -9.37
N VAL A 3 -38.79 2.62 -8.28
CA VAL A 3 -40.12 2.15 -7.80
C VAL A 3 -40.51 0.71 -8.11
N SER A 4 -40.44 -0.12 -7.07
CA SER A 4 -41.45 -1.13 -6.63
C SER A 4 -40.95 -1.64 -5.25
N LYS A 5 -41.55 -1.44 -4.06
CA LYS A 5 -42.90 -1.12 -3.54
C LYS A 5 -43.93 -2.28 -3.45
N TYR A 6 -43.70 -3.15 -2.46
CA TYR A 6 -44.66 -3.88 -1.61
C TYR A 6 -43.99 -4.06 -0.22
N LEU A 7 -44.56 -3.93 0.99
CA LEU A 7 -45.92 -3.67 1.53
C LEU A 7 -46.94 -4.83 1.44
N ALA A 8 -47.68 -5.21 2.49
CA ALA A 8 -47.58 -4.96 3.95
C ALA A 8 -48.54 -5.90 4.73
N THR A 9 -48.29 -6.12 6.04
CA THR A 9 -49.29 -6.49 7.10
C THR A 9 -50.01 -7.87 6.99
N LEU A 10 -50.60 -8.52 8.02
CA LEU A 10 -51.01 -8.09 9.38
C LEU A 10 -51.20 -9.30 10.36
N PHE A 11 -51.12 -9.07 11.68
CA PHE A 11 -51.58 -9.93 12.82
C PHE A 11 -50.92 -11.31 13.01
N LEU A 12 -50.75 -11.84 14.24
CA LEU A 12 -51.50 -11.61 15.50
C LEU A 12 -50.57 -11.39 16.71
N ALA A 13 -51.02 -10.63 17.71
CA ALA A 13 -50.32 -10.45 18.98
C ALA A 13 -50.95 -11.32 20.08
N LEU A 14 -50.12 -11.81 21.02
CA LEU A 14 -50.56 -12.15 22.37
C LEU A 14 -49.45 -11.79 23.35
N ALA A 15 -49.80 -11.08 24.42
CA ALA A 15 -48.89 -10.74 25.51
C ALA A 15 -49.44 -11.35 26.81
N MET A 16 -48.55 -11.90 27.65
CA MET A 16 -48.53 -11.65 29.10
C MET A 16 -47.32 -12.37 29.76
N THR A 17 -46.35 -11.55 30.15
CA THR A 17 -45.63 -11.52 31.44
C THR A 17 -45.43 -12.78 32.31
N PHE A 18 -44.15 -12.94 32.70
CA PHE A 18 -43.65 -13.44 34.01
C PHE A 18 -44.02 -14.85 34.48
N ILE A 19 -43.04 -15.76 34.44
CA ILE A 19 -42.82 -16.78 35.48
C ILE A 19 -41.30 -16.87 35.78
N ALA A 20 -40.94 -16.86 37.07
CA ALA A 20 -39.58 -17.10 37.57
C ALA A 20 -39.38 -18.59 37.93
N ALA A 21 -38.14 -19.01 38.16
CA ALA A 21 -37.76 -20.42 38.28
C ALA A 21 -38.31 -21.16 39.53
N CYS A 22 -38.36 -22.49 39.40
CA CYS A 22 -38.62 -23.52 40.43
C CYS A 22 -37.43 -23.64 41.43
N ASP A 23 -37.28 -24.62 42.35
CA ASP A 23 -37.98 -25.85 42.83
C ASP A 23 -37.37 -26.16 44.24
N ASP A 24 -37.84 -27.06 45.12
CA ASP A 24 -39.03 -27.90 45.30
C ASP A 24 -39.26 -28.06 46.83
N SER A 25 -40.44 -28.48 47.30
CA SER A 25 -40.63 -29.16 48.61
C SER A 25 -42.02 -29.79 48.74
N ALA A 26 -42.15 -31.11 48.54
CA ALA A 26 -43.11 -31.96 49.28
C ALA A 26 -42.93 -33.47 49.05
N HIS A 27 -42.01 -34.11 49.80
CA HIS A 27 -41.96 -35.57 49.84
C HIS A 27 -42.96 -36.18 50.84
N ARG A 28 -43.93 -36.93 50.29
CA ARG A 28 -44.53 -38.18 50.80
C ARG A 28 -44.98 -38.24 52.27
N ALA A 29 -46.29 -38.22 52.46
CA ALA A 29 -46.94 -38.76 53.66
C ALA A 29 -46.68 -40.28 53.82
N TRP A 30 -46.45 -40.72 55.05
CA TRP A 30 -46.65 -42.10 55.50
C TRP A 30 -47.56 -42.10 56.74
N VAL A 31 -48.60 -42.93 56.69
CA VAL A 31 -49.58 -43.10 57.77
C VAL A 31 -49.08 -44.20 58.70
N ILE A 32 -48.94 -43.91 60.00
CA ILE A 32 -48.73 -44.93 61.04
C ILE A 32 -49.61 -44.58 62.26
N GLY A 33 -50.21 -45.62 62.85
CA GLY A 33 -51.37 -45.54 63.72
C GLY A 33 -51.19 -44.83 65.07
N GLY A 34 -52.33 -44.41 65.62
CA GLY A 34 -52.44 -43.91 66.97
C GLY A 34 -52.70 -45.02 68.00
N VAL A 35 -52.18 -44.80 69.21
CA VAL A 35 -52.67 -45.35 70.49
C VAL A 35 -52.45 -44.27 71.57
N PRO A 36 -52.96 -44.39 72.81
CA PRO A 36 -53.95 -43.45 73.34
C PRO A 36 -53.37 -42.39 74.28
N MET A 37 -54.14 -41.33 74.53
CA MET A 37 -53.90 -40.42 75.65
C MET A 37 -54.63 -40.88 76.91
N GLY A 38 -53.97 -40.71 78.05
CA GLY A 38 -54.52 -40.77 79.40
C GLY A 38 -53.39 -40.79 80.45
N PRO A 39 -53.67 -40.52 81.72
CA PRO A 39 -54.92 -40.02 82.30
C PRO A 39 -54.86 -38.51 82.61
N ASP A 40 -55.92 -37.97 83.19
CA ASP A 40 -55.99 -36.61 83.73
C ASP A 40 -54.86 -36.32 84.74
N ILE A 41 -54.27 -35.12 84.68
CA ILE A 41 -53.42 -34.56 85.74
C ILE A 41 -54.16 -33.39 86.35
N GLU A 42 -54.48 -33.52 87.64
CA GLU A 42 -55.23 -32.54 88.42
C GLU A 42 -54.46 -31.22 88.59
N VAL A 43 -55.19 -30.11 88.67
CA VAL A 43 -54.63 -28.79 88.98
C VAL A 43 -54.25 -28.75 90.46
N ILE A 44 -52.97 -28.98 90.75
CA ILE A 44 -52.40 -28.76 92.07
C ILE A 44 -52.22 -27.25 92.27
N ASN A 45 -52.98 -26.67 93.20
CA ASN A 45 -52.73 -25.29 93.66
C ASN A 45 -51.36 -25.23 94.38
N PRO A 46 -50.53 -24.20 94.13
CA PRO A 46 -49.22 -24.11 94.75
C PRO A 46 -49.30 -23.89 96.27
N ASP A 47 -48.60 -24.73 97.01
CA ASP A 47 -48.40 -24.62 98.46
C ASP A 47 -47.30 -23.56 98.75
N PRO A 48 -47.58 -22.47 99.49
CA PRO A 48 -46.70 -21.29 99.58
C PRO A 48 -45.44 -21.47 100.46
N SER A 49 -44.80 -22.64 100.46
CA SER A 49 -43.56 -22.90 101.23
C SER A 49 -42.54 -23.80 100.53
N CYS A 50 -42.44 -23.78 99.21
CA CYS A 50 -41.39 -24.50 98.48
C CYS A 50 -40.12 -23.65 98.29
N THR A 51 -38.94 -24.26 98.44
CA THR A 51 -37.62 -23.60 98.28
C THR A 51 -36.90 -24.19 97.06
N PRO A 52 -36.54 -23.40 96.03
CA PRO A 52 -35.97 -23.96 94.79
C PRO A 52 -34.62 -24.67 94.96
N ALA A 53 -34.42 -25.79 94.26
CA ALA A 53 -33.27 -26.68 94.40
C ALA A 53 -32.47 -26.84 93.10
N CYS A 54 -31.88 -25.75 92.61
CA CYS A 54 -31.34 -25.64 91.24
C CYS A 54 -30.08 -26.43 90.90
N GLY A 55 -29.32 -26.92 91.89
CA GLY A 55 -28.05 -27.63 91.64
C GLY A 55 -27.06 -26.78 90.84
N ASP A 56 -26.48 -27.35 89.78
CA ASP A 56 -25.53 -26.67 88.88
C ASP A 56 -26.21 -25.84 87.77
N ARG A 57 -27.54 -25.74 87.75
CA ARG A 57 -28.28 -24.96 86.72
C ARG A 57 -28.16 -23.46 86.97
N VAL A 58 -27.80 -22.71 85.93
CA VAL A 58 -27.66 -21.25 85.95
C VAL A 58 -28.78 -20.53 85.20
N CYS A 59 -29.56 -21.24 84.37
CA CYS A 59 -30.85 -20.77 83.91
C CYS A 59 -31.86 -21.92 83.72
N GLY A 60 -33.13 -21.58 83.45
CA GLY A 60 -34.22 -22.53 83.27
C GLY A 60 -35.12 -22.67 84.49
N LEU A 61 -35.87 -23.78 84.59
CA LEU A 61 -36.74 -24.08 85.73
C LEU A 61 -36.15 -25.20 86.61
N ASP A 62 -36.40 -25.08 87.91
CA ASP A 62 -36.17 -26.13 88.91
C ASP A 62 -37.09 -27.32 88.61
N PRO A 63 -36.55 -28.54 88.42
CA PRO A 63 -37.37 -29.72 88.16
C PRO A 63 -38.21 -30.17 89.38
N VAL A 64 -38.00 -29.62 90.58
CA VAL A 64 -38.77 -29.96 91.79
C VAL A 64 -40.04 -29.11 91.93
N CYS A 65 -39.92 -27.78 91.80
CA CYS A 65 -41.04 -26.86 92.06
C CYS A 65 -41.46 -25.97 90.87
N GLY A 66 -40.73 -26.03 89.75
CA GLY A 66 -41.05 -25.24 88.55
C GLY A 66 -40.67 -23.76 88.62
N GLU A 67 -40.07 -23.29 89.73
CA GLU A 67 -39.54 -21.93 89.86
C GLU A 67 -38.25 -21.73 89.06
N SER A 68 -37.93 -20.49 88.71
CA SER A 68 -36.75 -20.22 87.85
C SER A 68 -35.43 -20.32 88.60
N CYS A 69 -34.48 -21.07 88.00
CA CYS A 69 -33.09 -21.16 88.44
C CYS A 69 -32.18 -20.04 87.90
N GLY A 70 -32.77 -19.00 87.32
CA GLY A 70 -32.06 -17.91 86.66
C GLY A 70 -32.44 -17.78 85.19
N SER A 71 -32.00 -16.67 84.59
CA SER A 71 -32.18 -16.36 83.18
C SER A 71 -30.83 -16.10 82.53
N CYS A 72 -30.64 -16.70 81.36
CA CYS A 72 -29.45 -16.49 80.56
C CYS A 72 -29.53 -15.06 79.97
N SER A 73 -28.44 -14.28 80.03
CA SER A 73 -28.41 -12.96 79.39
C SER A 73 -28.35 -13.10 77.87
N SER A 74 -29.05 -12.23 77.15
CA SER A 74 -28.95 -12.12 75.69
C SER A 74 -27.48 -12.01 75.28
N PRO A 75 -27.00 -12.84 74.33
CA PRO A 75 -27.74 -13.58 73.31
C PRO A 75 -27.90 -15.10 73.60
N ASN A 76 -27.72 -15.52 74.86
CA ASN A 76 -27.74 -16.93 75.22
C ASN A 76 -29.15 -17.47 75.49
N THR A 77 -29.37 -18.74 75.18
CA THR A 77 -30.56 -19.52 75.53
C THR A 77 -30.26 -20.56 76.62
N CYS A 78 -31.31 -21.08 77.26
CA CYS A 78 -31.19 -22.13 78.26
C CYS A 78 -31.27 -23.51 77.62
N THR A 79 -30.14 -24.17 77.41
CA THR A 79 -30.08 -25.59 77.01
C THR A 79 -29.67 -26.43 78.21
N GLU A 80 -30.48 -27.42 78.59
CA GLU A 80 -30.26 -28.37 79.70
C GLU A 80 -29.97 -27.78 81.10
N GLY A 81 -30.06 -26.44 81.25
CA GLY A 81 -29.81 -25.69 82.48
C GLY A 81 -28.57 -24.79 82.43
N GLN A 82 -27.87 -24.74 81.30
CA GLN A 82 -26.73 -23.86 81.04
C GLN A 82 -27.07 -22.78 80.01
N CYS A 83 -26.32 -21.68 80.05
CA CYS A 83 -26.39 -20.60 79.07
C CYS A 83 -25.58 -20.99 77.82
N GLU A 84 -26.25 -21.34 76.71
CA GLU A 84 -25.59 -21.58 75.42
C GLU A 84 -25.86 -20.42 74.45
N CYS A 85 -24.84 -20.00 73.69
CA CYS A 85 -24.95 -18.84 72.81
C CYS A 85 -25.70 -19.17 71.51
N ILE A 86 -26.73 -18.37 71.16
CA ILE A 86 -27.40 -18.53 69.86
C ILE A 86 -26.55 -17.82 68.80
N LYS A 87 -25.83 -18.58 67.97
CA LYS A 87 -25.10 -18.05 66.82
C LYS A 87 -26.02 -17.39 65.80
N ASP A 88 -25.62 -16.23 65.27
CA ASP A 88 -26.31 -15.56 64.16
C ASP A 88 -25.43 -15.52 62.90
N CYS A 89 -25.80 -16.39 61.95
CA CYS A 89 -25.13 -16.49 60.64
C CYS A 89 -25.91 -15.81 59.51
N SER A 90 -26.86 -14.92 59.84
CA SER A 90 -27.67 -14.22 58.84
C SER A 90 -26.80 -13.43 57.85
N GLY A 91 -26.78 -13.86 56.59
CA GLY A 91 -25.95 -13.27 55.53
C GLY A 91 -24.49 -13.76 55.49
N ARG A 92 -24.07 -14.69 56.37
CA ARG A 92 -22.74 -15.31 56.38
C ARG A 92 -22.81 -16.78 55.98
N VAL A 93 -21.93 -17.20 55.08
CA VAL A 93 -21.72 -18.61 54.70
C VAL A 93 -20.41 -19.18 55.24
N CYS A 94 -19.54 -18.33 55.80
CA CYS A 94 -18.26 -18.73 56.36
C CYS A 94 -17.78 -17.80 57.47
N GLY A 95 -16.75 -18.24 58.20
CA GLY A 95 -16.07 -17.44 59.22
C GLY A 95 -16.84 -17.36 60.55
N PRO A 96 -16.32 -16.63 61.55
CA PRO A 96 -17.00 -16.51 62.84
C PRO A 96 -18.28 -15.68 62.72
N ASP A 97 -19.30 -16.09 63.47
CA ASP A 97 -20.49 -15.31 63.72
C ASP A 97 -20.14 -14.07 64.58
N PRO A 98 -20.81 -12.92 64.41
CA PRO A 98 -20.43 -11.68 65.11
C PRO A 98 -20.74 -11.67 66.61
N VAL A 99 -21.46 -12.67 67.12
CA VAL A 99 -22.12 -12.67 68.43
C VAL A 99 -21.43 -13.65 69.38
N CYS A 100 -21.27 -14.90 68.97
CA CYS A 100 -20.65 -15.98 69.75
C CYS A 100 -19.20 -16.27 69.33
N SER A 101 -18.74 -15.73 68.20
CA SER A 101 -17.46 -16.06 67.54
C SER A 101 -17.32 -17.53 67.10
N GLU A 102 -18.44 -18.25 66.98
CA GLU A 102 -18.49 -19.62 66.47
C GLU A 102 -18.56 -19.66 64.95
N SER A 103 -18.13 -20.76 64.32
CA SER A 103 -18.08 -20.81 62.85
C SER A 103 -19.47 -20.94 62.21
N CYS A 104 -19.78 -20.01 61.30
CA CYS A 104 -20.91 -20.08 60.37
C CYS A 104 -20.68 -21.02 59.18
N GLY A 105 -19.45 -21.49 58.99
CA GLY A 105 -19.09 -22.38 57.89
C GLY A 105 -17.65 -22.20 57.42
N SER A 106 -17.26 -22.98 56.42
CA SER A 106 -15.95 -22.89 55.77
C SER A 106 -16.10 -22.87 54.25
N CYS A 107 -15.18 -22.18 53.59
CA CYS A 107 -15.12 -22.14 52.14
C CYS A 107 -14.41 -23.38 51.59
N SER A 108 -14.92 -23.92 50.48
CA SER A 108 -14.20 -24.93 49.70
C SER A 108 -13.02 -24.29 48.96
N THR A 109 -11.91 -25.02 48.87
CA THR A 109 -10.75 -24.60 48.06
C THR A 109 -11.18 -24.34 46.61
N PRO A 110 -10.78 -23.23 45.98
CA PRO A 110 -9.71 -22.30 46.37
C PRO A 110 -10.22 -20.99 47.01
N ASN A 111 -11.44 -20.96 47.57
CA ASN A 111 -12.02 -19.75 48.12
C ASN A 111 -11.55 -19.46 49.57
N THR A 112 -11.38 -18.19 49.90
CA THR A 112 -11.18 -17.68 51.27
C THR A 112 -12.46 -17.03 51.80
N CYS A 113 -12.58 -16.90 53.11
CA CYS A 113 -13.67 -16.16 53.72
C CYS A 113 -13.32 -14.67 53.86
N ASN A 114 -14.11 -13.79 53.27
CA ASN A 114 -13.95 -12.34 53.39
C ASN A 114 -14.49 -11.82 54.75
N SER A 115 -14.26 -10.53 55.04
CA SER A 115 -14.70 -9.91 56.29
C SER A 115 -16.23 -9.83 56.45
N GLN A 116 -16.98 -9.93 55.35
CA GLN A 116 -18.43 -9.96 55.32
C GLN A 116 -19.00 -11.37 55.59
N GLY A 117 -18.16 -12.40 55.66
CA GLY A 117 -18.57 -13.80 55.85
C GLY A 117 -19.01 -14.49 54.55
N GLN A 118 -18.53 -14.02 53.40
CA GLN A 118 -18.76 -14.61 52.08
C GLN A 118 -17.48 -15.27 51.55
N CYS A 119 -17.64 -16.32 50.73
CA CYS A 119 -16.52 -17.00 50.09
C CYS A 119 -16.10 -16.27 48.81
N GLU A 120 -14.89 -15.71 48.80
CA GLU A 120 -14.27 -15.07 47.64
C GLU A 120 -13.13 -15.96 47.11
N CYS A 121 -12.98 -16.04 45.79
CA CYS A 121 -12.00 -16.93 45.18
C CYS A 121 -10.58 -16.36 45.26
N ILE A 122 -9.61 -17.17 45.74
CA ILE A 122 -8.20 -16.76 45.74
C ILE A 122 -7.63 -16.99 44.33
N LYS A 123 -7.53 -15.91 43.56
CA LYS A 123 -6.88 -15.87 42.25
C LYS A 123 -5.41 -16.34 42.33
N ASP A 124 -5.05 -17.35 41.56
CA ASP A 124 -3.66 -17.81 41.39
C ASP A 124 -3.17 -17.66 39.95
N CYS A 125 -2.22 -16.74 39.76
CA CYS A 125 -1.58 -16.46 38.47
C CYS A 125 -0.16 -17.01 38.37
N SER A 126 0.22 -17.97 39.22
CA SER A 126 1.54 -18.59 39.20
C SER A 126 1.88 -19.15 37.80
N GLY A 127 2.90 -18.59 37.16
CA GLY A 127 3.32 -18.95 35.80
C GLY A 127 2.53 -18.30 34.65
N ARG A 128 1.53 -17.45 34.94
CA ARG A 128 0.73 -16.72 33.95
C ARG A 128 0.99 -15.21 34.03
N VAL A 129 1.16 -14.57 32.88
CA VAL A 129 1.24 -13.10 32.74
C VAL A 129 0.00 -12.49 32.05
N CYS A 130 -0.87 -13.34 31.50
CA CYS A 130 -2.08 -12.92 30.82
C CYS A 130 -3.18 -14.00 30.87
N GLY A 131 -4.41 -13.61 30.47
CA GLY A 131 -5.54 -14.52 30.34
C GLY A 131 -6.18 -14.86 31.70
N PRO A 132 -7.23 -15.69 31.74
CA PRO A 132 -7.88 -16.07 32.98
C PRO A 132 -6.99 -16.98 33.83
N ASP A 133 -7.11 -16.86 35.15
CA ASP A 133 -6.58 -17.81 36.10
C ASP A 133 -7.36 -19.16 36.01
N PRO A 134 -6.73 -20.31 36.32
CA PRO A 134 -7.37 -21.62 36.11
C PRO A 134 -8.52 -21.96 37.06
N PHE A 135 -8.70 -21.20 38.14
CA PHE A 135 -9.58 -21.55 39.26
C PHE A 135 -10.80 -20.64 39.38
N CYS A 136 -10.58 -19.32 39.35
CA CYS A 136 -11.62 -18.30 39.51
C CYS A 136 -12.08 -17.75 38.15
N GLY A 137 -11.27 -17.88 37.10
CA GLY A 137 -11.52 -17.30 35.76
C GLY A 137 -11.20 -15.80 35.67
N GLU A 138 -10.57 -15.22 36.69
CA GLU A 138 -10.21 -13.80 36.73
C GLU A 138 -8.94 -13.51 35.92
N SER A 139 -8.86 -12.34 35.29
CA SER A 139 -7.73 -12.01 34.41
C SER A 139 -6.41 -11.83 35.18
N CYS A 140 -5.43 -12.68 34.90
CA CYS A 140 -4.03 -12.56 35.33
C CYS A 140 -3.26 -11.42 34.65
N GLY A 141 -3.84 -10.78 33.64
CA GLY A 141 -3.23 -9.68 32.90
C GLY A 141 -3.63 -9.66 31.43
N SER A 142 -3.08 -8.69 30.70
CA SER A 142 -3.29 -8.53 29.27
C SER A 142 -1.95 -8.30 28.56
N CYS A 143 -1.84 -8.81 27.33
CA CYS A 143 -0.68 -8.58 26.50
C CYS A 143 -0.75 -7.21 25.84
N SER A 144 0.38 -6.51 25.76
CA SER A 144 0.53 -5.35 24.90
C SER A 144 0.57 -5.78 23.43
N THR A 145 -0.05 -4.98 22.55
CA THR A 145 0.11 -5.12 21.10
C THR A 145 1.59 -5.09 20.74
N PRO A 146 2.10 -6.01 19.91
CA PRO A 146 1.40 -6.91 18.98
C PRO A 146 1.08 -8.32 19.52
N ASN A 147 1.29 -8.58 20.81
CA ASN A 147 1.23 -9.94 21.36
C ASN A 147 -0.20 -10.36 21.71
N THR A 148 -0.48 -11.67 21.62
CA THR A 148 -1.72 -12.30 22.11
C THR A 148 -1.42 -13.28 23.23
N CYS A 149 -2.42 -13.59 24.06
CA CYS A 149 -2.26 -14.52 25.16
C CYS A 149 -2.49 -15.97 24.68
N ASN A 150 -1.49 -16.82 24.81
CA ASN A 150 -1.61 -18.24 24.49
C ASN A 150 -2.26 -19.05 25.63
N SER A 151 -2.54 -20.34 25.39
CA SER A 151 -3.24 -21.21 26.36
C SER A 151 -2.48 -21.45 27.67
N GLN A 152 -1.16 -21.23 27.67
CA GLN A 152 -0.31 -21.31 28.85
C GLN A 152 -0.35 -20.03 29.70
N GLY A 153 -1.02 -18.97 29.24
CA GLY A 153 -1.07 -17.67 29.91
C GLY A 153 0.18 -16.83 29.68
N GLN A 154 0.89 -17.05 28.56
CA GLN A 154 2.04 -16.26 28.14
C GLN A 154 1.71 -15.38 26.93
N CYS A 155 2.40 -14.24 26.82
CA CYS A 155 2.25 -13.33 25.69
C CYS A 155 3.17 -13.75 24.53
N GLU A 156 2.56 -14.06 23.39
CA GLU A 156 3.21 -14.57 22.18
C GLU A 156 2.94 -13.61 21.01
N CYS A 157 3.97 -13.32 20.22
CA CYS A 157 3.90 -12.30 19.19
C CYS A 157 3.14 -12.79 17.95
N VAL A 158 2.15 -12.03 17.48
CA VAL A 158 1.41 -12.39 16.27
C VAL A 158 2.09 -11.78 15.05
N LYS A 159 2.87 -12.60 14.33
CA LYS A 159 3.60 -12.18 13.12
C LYS A 159 2.67 -11.64 12.04
N ASN A 160 3.10 -10.59 11.34
CA ASN A 160 2.32 -10.03 10.22
C ASN A 160 3.07 -10.12 8.89
N CYS A 161 2.68 -11.11 8.08
CA CYS A 161 3.26 -11.39 6.77
C CYS A 161 2.48 -10.78 5.60
N SER A 162 1.59 -9.81 5.86
CA SER A 162 0.80 -9.16 4.83
C SER A 162 1.72 -8.49 3.78
N GLY A 163 1.63 -8.93 2.52
CA GLY A 163 2.51 -8.47 1.43
C GLY A 163 3.91 -9.10 1.39
N ARG A 164 4.22 -10.08 2.26
CA ARG A 164 5.52 -10.79 2.30
C ARG A 164 5.33 -12.28 2.05
N VAL A 165 6.14 -12.83 1.16
CA VAL A 165 6.25 -14.27 0.85
C VAL A 165 7.47 -14.89 1.53
N CYS A 166 8.45 -14.06 1.89
CA CYS A 166 9.71 -14.50 2.50
C CYS A 166 10.29 -13.48 3.48
N GLY A 167 11.32 -13.91 4.22
CA GLY A 167 12.09 -13.04 5.10
C GLY A 167 11.38 -12.75 6.43
N PRO A 168 11.96 -11.91 7.31
CA PRO A 168 11.37 -11.58 8.59
C PRO A 168 10.11 -10.72 8.42
N ASP A 169 9.13 -10.97 9.27
CA ASP A 169 7.96 -10.12 9.45
C ASP A 169 8.35 -8.81 10.16
N PRO A 170 7.72 -7.67 9.86
CA PRO A 170 8.14 -6.38 10.42
C PRO A 170 7.82 -6.18 11.90
N VAL A 171 7.04 -7.08 12.51
CA VAL A 171 6.44 -6.90 13.84
C VAL A 171 7.15 -7.77 14.89
N CYS A 172 7.36 -9.05 14.59
CA CYS A 172 8.01 -10.01 15.50
C CYS A 172 9.44 -10.38 15.07
N GLY A 173 9.82 -10.10 13.82
CA GLY A 173 11.09 -10.57 13.22
C GLY A 173 11.09 -12.04 12.82
N GLU A 174 9.93 -12.72 12.88
CA GLU A 174 9.78 -14.14 12.57
C GLU A 174 9.68 -14.37 11.06
N SER A 175 10.04 -15.56 10.59
CA SER A 175 9.98 -15.84 9.15
C SER A 175 8.54 -15.92 8.60
N CYS A 176 8.31 -15.12 7.55
CA CYS A 176 7.14 -15.22 6.68
C CYS A 176 7.25 -16.31 5.62
N GLY A 177 8.43 -16.89 5.44
CA GLY A 177 8.70 -17.93 4.46
C GLY A 177 10.13 -17.88 3.93
N SER A 178 10.43 -18.81 3.03
CA SER A 178 11.70 -18.88 2.32
C SER A 178 11.46 -19.01 0.82
N CYS A 179 12.40 -18.52 0.03
CA CYS A 179 12.38 -18.68 -1.42
C CYS A 179 12.96 -20.04 -1.81
N SER A 180 12.33 -20.72 -2.77
CA SER A 180 12.94 -21.86 -3.43
C SER A 180 14.11 -21.40 -4.30
N THR A 181 15.19 -22.18 -4.35
CA THR A 181 16.26 -21.98 -5.33
C THR A 181 15.66 -21.96 -6.74
N PRO A 182 16.00 -20.97 -7.60
CA PRO A 182 17.17 -20.08 -7.52
C PRO A 182 16.94 -18.70 -6.88
N ASN A 183 15.80 -18.47 -6.24
CA ASN A 183 15.38 -17.15 -5.81
C ASN A 183 15.93 -16.76 -4.43
N THR A 184 16.18 -15.47 -4.21
CA THR A 184 16.49 -14.88 -2.89
C THR A 184 15.41 -13.90 -2.45
N CYS A 185 15.31 -13.69 -1.15
CA CYS A 185 14.35 -12.73 -0.60
C CYS A 185 14.88 -11.30 -0.69
N ASN A 186 14.12 -10.41 -1.34
CA ASN A 186 14.44 -8.98 -1.39
C ASN A 186 14.02 -8.25 -0.10
N SER A 187 14.35 -6.97 0.02
CA SER A 187 14.02 -6.15 1.21
C SER A 187 12.52 -5.94 1.42
N GLN A 188 11.71 -6.07 0.37
CA GLN A 188 10.25 -5.98 0.41
C GLN A 188 9.59 -7.29 0.89
N GLY A 189 10.35 -8.39 1.02
CA GLY A 189 9.83 -9.70 1.41
C GLY A 189 9.27 -10.50 0.23
N GLN A 190 9.73 -10.23 -0.99
CA GLN A 190 9.37 -10.94 -2.22
C GLN A 190 10.55 -11.77 -2.73
N CYS A 191 10.27 -12.86 -3.45
CA CYS A 191 11.30 -13.73 -4.01
C CYS A 191 11.73 -13.28 -5.41
N GLU A 192 12.97 -12.81 -5.53
CA GLU A 192 13.58 -12.39 -6.79
C GLU A 192 14.62 -13.42 -7.26
N CYS A 193 14.70 -13.67 -8.57
CA CYS A 193 15.63 -14.65 -9.13
C CYS A 193 17.07 -14.14 -9.17
N VAL A 194 18.02 -14.92 -8.64
CA VAL A 194 19.44 -14.57 -8.70
C VAL A 194 20.05 -15.07 -10.00
N LYS A 195 20.39 -14.12 -10.88
CA LYS A 195 21.04 -14.38 -12.16
C LYS A 195 22.48 -14.88 -11.95
N ASN A 196 22.84 -15.98 -12.58
CA ASN A 196 24.21 -16.47 -12.74
C ASN A 196 24.86 -15.86 -14.00
N CYS A 197 25.25 -14.59 -13.91
CA CYS A 197 25.94 -13.89 -14.99
C CYS A 197 27.48 -14.05 -14.99
N SER A 198 28.03 -15.04 -14.29
CA SER A 198 29.48 -15.28 -14.25
C SER A 198 30.01 -15.65 -15.63
N GLY A 199 30.90 -14.81 -16.18
CA GLY A 199 31.42 -14.96 -17.55
C GLY A 199 30.38 -14.77 -18.66
N ARG A 200 29.19 -14.26 -18.35
CA ARG A 200 28.10 -14.03 -19.31
C ARG A 200 27.89 -12.54 -19.52
N VAL A 201 27.94 -12.15 -20.79
CA VAL A 201 27.69 -10.79 -21.24
C VAL A 201 26.73 -10.88 -22.41
N CYS A 202 25.62 -10.13 -22.36
CA CYS A 202 24.66 -10.02 -23.45
C CYS A 202 24.08 -11.34 -23.97
N VAL A 203 23.80 -12.24 -23.03
CA VAL A 203 23.11 -13.51 -23.26
C VAL A 203 22.07 -13.72 -22.17
N LEU A 204 21.09 -14.59 -22.44
CA LEU A 204 20.17 -15.03 -21.40
C LEU A 204 20.92 -15.79 -20.29
N ASP A 205 20.58 -15.41 -19.07
CA ASP A 205 20.83 -16.15 -17.86
C ASP A 205 20.13 -17.51 -17.93
N PRO A 206 20.81 -18.63 -17.59
CA PRO A 206 20.26 -19.97 -17.77
C PRO A 206 19.34 -20.39 -16.60
N VAL A 207 19.22 -19.55 -15.58
CA VAL A 207 18.54 -19.80 -14.31
C VAL A 207 17.21 -19.05 -14.26
N CYS A 208 17.22 -17.77 -14.62
CA CYS A 208 16.08 -16.86 -14.60
C CYS A 208 15.46 -16.62 -15.99
N GLY A 209 16.19 -16.91 -17.08
CA GLY A 209 15.74 -16.60 -18.45
C GLY A 209 15.75 -15.10 -18.79
N GLU A 210 16.41 -14.28 -17.97
CA GLU A 210 16.58 -12.84 -18.17
C GLU A 210 17.96 -12.50 -18.74
N PHE A 211 18.15 -11.34 -19.37
CA PHE A 211 19.47 -10.98 -19.89
C PHE A 211 20.50 -10.68 -18.79
N CYS A 212 21.70 -11.24 -18.97
CA CYS A 212 22.92 -10.78 -18.31
C CYS A 212 23.39 -9.50 -19.00
N GLY A 213 23.09 -8.36 -18.38
CA GLY A 213 23.45 -7.04 -18.87
C GLY A 213 24.96 -6.73 -18.78
N CYS A 214 25.29 -5.55 -19.26
CA CYS A 214 26.64 -4.98 -19.15
C CYS A 214 26.88 -4.31 -17.79
N SER A 215 28.02 -3.62 -17.64
CA SER A 215 28.21 -2.66 -16.56
C SER A 215 27.11 -1.59 -16.56
N SER A 216 26.94 -0.86 -15.45
CA SER A 216 25.89 0.16 -15.23
C SER A 216 25.92 1.37 -16.18
N SER A 217 26.81 1.37 -17.16
CA SER A 217 26.95 2.39 -18.21
C SER A 217 27.13 1.76 -19.60
N ALA A 218 26.47 0.64 -19.87
CA ALA A 218 26.44 -0.01 -21.17
C ALA A 218 25.16 -0.85 -21.34
N TYR A 219 24.79 -1.13 -22.59
CA TYR A 219 23.70 -2.04 -22.93
C TYR A 219 24.17 -3.05 -23.98
N CYS A 220 23.34 -4.06 -24.20
CA CYS A 220 23.59 -5.12 -25.18
C CYS A 220 23.04 -4.78 -26.55
N ASP A 221 23.89 -4.82 -27.57
CA ASP A 221 23.47 -4.86 -28.97
C ASP A 221 23.06 -6.28 -29.39
N ASP A 222 22.63 -6.40 -30.64
CA ASP A 222 22.15 -7.66 -31.22
C ASP A 222 23.31 -8.63 -31.56
N ASP A 223 24.54 -8.10 -31.67
CA ASP A 223 25.80 -8.86 -31.80
C ASP A 223 26.34 -9.37 -30.44
N ARG A 224 25.62 -9.11 -29.35
CA ARG A 224 25.95 -9.51 -27.97
C ARG A 224 27.20 -8.82 -27.41
N THR A 225 27.47 -7.59 -27.85
CA THR A 225 28.55 -6.75 -27.35
C THR A 225 28.02 -5.68 -26.39
N CYS A 226 28.89 -5.22 -25.49
CA CYS A 226 28.58 -4.10 -24.60
C CYS A 226 28.92 -2.78 -25.25
N ILE A 227 27.92 -2.07 -25.74
CA ILE A 227 28.08 -0.70 -26.23
C ILE A 227 28.05 0.26 -25.03
N PRO A 228 29.07 1.13 -24.86
CA PRO A 228 29.06 2.16 -23.82
C PRO A 228 27.84 3.06 -23.96
N SER A 229 27.06 3.20 -22.89
CA SER A 229 25.98 4.18 -22.81
C SER A 229 26.56 5.53 -22.40
N ASP A 230 27.03 6.31 -23.37
CA ASP A 230 27.11 7.77 -23.24
C ASP A 230 25.68 8.34 -23.29
N ARG A 231 24.93 8.04 -22.20
CA ARG A 231 23.47 7.86 -22.13
C ARG A 231 22.68 8.74 -23.10
N ILE A 232 22.89 10.06 -23.00
CA ILE A 232 22.60 11.06 -24.03
C ILE A 232 23.74 12.08 -23.99
N LYS A 233 24.23 12.51 -25.15
CA LYS A 233 25.11 13.68 -25.26
C LYS A 233 24.26 14.95 -25.27
N TRP A 234 24.48 15.83 -24.31
CA TRP A 234 23.75 17.10 -24.17
C TRP A 234 24.52 18.26 -24.79
N VAL A 235 23.81 19.19 -25.41
CA VAL A 235 24.33 20.44 -25.97
C VAL A 235 23.59 21.58 -25.30
N ARG A 236 24.32 22.51 -24.66
CA ARG A 236 23.73 23.71 -24.06
C ARG A 236 23.30 24.68 -25.14
N ILE A 237 22.02 25.04 -25.13
CA ILE A 237 21.41 26.02 -26.01
C ILE A 237 21.20 27.29 -25.19
N THR A 238 22.08 28.28 -25.39
CA THR A 238 21.96 29.59 -24.73
C THR A 238 20.66 30.26 -25.18
N GLY A 239 19.82 30.66 -24.22
CA GLY A 239 18.53 31.28 -24.49
C GLY A 239 18.64 32.69 -25.08
N GLY A 240 17.55 33.14 -25.68
CA GLY A 240 17.43 34.42 -26.36
C GLY A 240 16.07 34.57 -27.04
N SER A 241 15.85 35.72 -27.67
CA SER A 241 14.62 36.00 -28.43
C SER A 241 14.83 35.75 -29.92
N PHE A 242 13.83 35.19 -30.59
CA PHE A 242 13.82 34.97 -32.04
C PHE A 242 12.41 35.14 -32.62
N ASP A 243 12.34 35.31 -33.93
CA ASP A 243 11.08 35.32 -34.67
C ASP A 243 10.77 33.90 -35.13
N MET A 244 9.75 33.30 -34.53
CA MET A 244 9.29 31.92 -34.76
C MET A 244 8.29 31.86 -35.92
N GLY A 245 8.38 30.81 -36.74
CA GLY A 245 7.52 30.62 -37.91
C GLY A 245 8.07 31.22 -39.20
N SER A 246 7.28 31.19 -40.28
CA SER A 246 7.65 31.74 -41.57
C SER A 246 6.45 32.03 -42.47
N SER A 247 6.66 32.68 -43.61
CA SER A 247 5.64 32.88 -44.65
C SER A 247 5.47 31.69 -45.61
N GLY A 248 6.13 30.55 -45.36
CA GLY A 248 6.11 29.37 -46.22
C GLY A 248 4.75 28.66 -46.30
N HIS A 249 4.15 28.39 -45.14
CA HIS A 249 2.82 27.77 -45.01
C HIS A 249 1.93 28.55 -44.03
N GLY A 250 0.62 28.34 -44.10
CA GLY A 250 -0.34 29.01 -43.22
C GLY A 250 -0.19 28.62 -41.75
N SER A 251 0.17 27.36 -41.49
CA SER A 251 0.45 26.82 -40.15
C SER A 251 1.71 27.40 -39.50
N GLU A 252 2.58 28.04 -40.28
CA GLU A 252 3.79 28.70 -39.79
C GLU A 252 3.58 30.19 -39.48
N GLN A 253 2.33 30.68 -39.59
CA GLN A 253 1.98 32.09 -39.39
C GLN A 253 1.04 32.28 -38.18
N PRO A 254 1.03 33.48 -37.57
CA PRO A 254 1.92 34.61 -37.84
C PRO A 254 3.36 34.36 -37.37
N VAL A 255 4.32 35.00 -38.06
CA VAL A 255 5.68 35.14 -37.53
C VAL A 255 5.61 36.01 -36.28
N HIS A 256 6.13 35.52 -35.15
CA HIS A 256 5.98 36.15 -33.85
C HIS A 256 7.24 35.99 -32.99
N SER A 257 7.48 36.96 -32.10
CA SER A 257 8.69 36.97 -31.28
C SER A 257 8.52 36.09 -30.04
N VAL A 258 9.43 35.15 -29.85
CA VAL A 258 9.46 34.20 -28.73
C VAL A 258 10.79 34.30 -28.01
N THR A 259 10.78 34.38 -26.68
CA THR A 259 11.97 34.37 -25.83
C THR A 259 12.16 33.02 -25.17
N VAL A 260 13.14 32.25 -25.65
CA VAL A 260 13.42 30.90 -25.15
C VAL A 260 14.45 30.99 -24.02
N PRO A 261 14.23 30.31 -22.86
CA PRO A 261 15.21 30.25 -21.77
C PRO A 261 16.48 29.49 -22.18
N THR A 262 17.50 29.45 -21.31
CA THR A 262 18.65 28.56 -21.54
C THR A 262 18.30 27.14 -21.13
N PHE A 263 18.57 26.18 -22.01
CA PHE A 263 18.27 24.77 -21.79
C PHE A 263 19.38 23.88 -22.37
N GLU A 264 19.25 22.56 -22.23
CA GLU A 264 20.09 21.59 -22.90
C GLU A 264 19.23 20.67 -23.78
N MET A 265 19.71 20.39 -25.00
CA MET A 265 19.06 19.49 -25.95
C MET A 265 19.97 18.29 -26.25
N SER A 266 19.40 17.11 -26.53
CA SER A 266 20.18 15.97 -26.98
C SER A 266 20.81 16.27 -28.35
N LYS A 267 22.10 15.96 -28.49
CA LYS A 267 22.89 16.23 -29.70
C LYS A 267 22.25 15.63 -30.96
N THR A 268 21.61 14.48 -30.79
CA THR A 268 20.92 13.70 -31.79
C THR A 268 19.49 13.44 -31.33
N GLU A 269 18.69 12.91 -32.23
CA GLU A 269 17.55 12.07 -31.93
C GLU A 269 17.96 10.93 -30.97
N VAL A 270 16.99 10.39 -30.23
CA VAL A 270 17.20 9.20 -29.41
C VAL A 270 17.48 8.02 -30.35
N THR A 271 18.52 7.22 -30.09
CA THR A 271 18.83 6.06 -30.93
C THR A 271 18.03 4.82 -30.55
N VAL A 272 17.90 3.86 -31.47
CA VAL A 272 17.29 2.54 -31.19
C VAL A 272 17.87 1.91 -29.94
N ALA A 273 19.20 1.98 -29.81
CA ALA A 273 19.92 1.31 -28.76
C ALA A 273 19.86 2.06 -27.41
N GLN A 274 19.73 3.39 -27.42
CA GLN A 274 19.32 4.16 -26.24
C GLN A 274 17.90 3.76 -25.80
N TYR A 275 16.93 3.72 -26.71
CA TYR A 275 15.55 3.33 -26.41
C TYR A 275 15.47 1.90 -25.83
N ARG A 276 16.26 0.98 -26.39
CA ARG A 276 16.38 -0.40 -25.93
C ARG A 276 16.78 -0.52 -24.47
N ALA A 277 17.64 0.37 -23.97
CA ALA A 277 18.02 0.40 -22.55
C ALA A 277 16.83 0.74 -21.63
N CYS A 278 15.91 1.61 -22.07
CA CYS A 278 14.68 1.91 -21.32
C CYS A 278 13.69 0.73 -21.31
N VAL A 279 13.56 0.03 -22.44
CA VAL A 279 12.73 -1.18 -22.54
C VAL A 279 13.30 -2.31 -21.65
N TYR A 280 14.61 -2.53 -21.66
CA TYR A 280 15.27 -3.50 -20.78
C TYR A 280 15.22 -3.12 -19.30
N ALA A 281 15.11 -1.83 -18.97
CA ALA A 281 14.85 -1.35 -17.61
C ALA A 281 13.38 -1.51 -17.18
N GLY A 282 12.49 -1.99 -18.06
CA GLY A 282 11.05 -2.11 -17.81
C GLY A 282 10.29 -0.77 -17.74
N ALA A 283 10.93 0.34 -18.13
CA ALA A 283 10.39 1.69 -18.03
C ALA A 283 9.72 2.18 -19.33
N CYS A 284 10.09 1.61 -20.48
CA CYS A 284 9.46 1.85 -21.77
C CYS A 284 8.81 0.57 -22.32
N THR A 285 7.72 0.71 -23.04
CA THR A 285 7.15 -0.37 -23.87
C THR A 285 7.94 -0.50 -25.18
N ALA A 286 7.92 -1.67 -25.81
CA ALA A 286 8.51 -1.82 -27.14
C ALA A 286 7.72 -0.98 -28.18
N PRO A 287 8.40 -0.36 -29.16
CA PRO A 287 7.77 0.33 -30.29
C PRO A 287 7.21 -0.68 -31.30
N ASP A 288 6.60 -0.18 -32.36
CA ASP A 288 6.13 -1.03 -33.46
C ASP A 288 7.29 -1.52 -34.34
N THR A 289 7.03 -2.59 -35.08
CA THR A 289 7.93 -3.21 -36.04
C THR A 289 7.34 -3.22 -37.45
N GLY A 290 8.21 -3.29 -38.45
CA GLY A 290 7.84 -3.25 -39.86
C GLY A 290 9.06 -2.97 -40.74
N ASP A 291 8.89 -3.01 -42.06
CA ASP A 291 10.00 -2.96 -43.02
C ASP A 291 10.86 -1.68 -42.94
N TYR A 292 10.27 -0.57 -42.46
CA TYR A 292 10.92 0.73 -42.28
C TYR A 292 11.15 1.11 -40.80
N CYS A 293 10.73 0.26 -39.86
CA CYS A 293 10.99 0.46 -38.43
C CYS A 293 12.39 -0.05 -38.07
N ASN A 294 13.13 0.71 -37.27
CA ASN A 294 14.50 0.39 -36.88
C ASN A 294 14.55 -0.58 -35.68
N TRP A 295 13.45 -0.73 -34.94
CA TRP A 295 13.36 -1.68 -33.84
C TRP A 295 13.36 -3.13 -34.34
N GLY A 296 14.16 -3.99 -33.70
CA GLY A 296 14.36 -5.38 -34.09
C GLY A 296 15.37 -5.60 -35.24
N GLN A 297 15.92 -4.54 -35.84
CA GLN A 297 16.97 -4.64 -36.87
C GLN A 297 18.35 -4.57 -36.20
N SER A 298 19.19 -5.59 -36.41
CA SER A 298 20.44 -5.77 -35.68
C SER A 298 21.52 -4.74 -35.99
N ASP A 299 21.52 -4.20 -37.21
CA ASP A 299 22.50 -3.21 -37.69
C ASP A 299 22.10 -1.76 -37.39
N ARG A 300 20.91 -1.51 -36.82
CA ARG A 300 20.32 -0.17 -36.66
C ARG A 300 20.47 0.45 -35.27
N GLY A 301 21.34 -0.09 -34.41
CA GLY A 301 21.53 0.44 -33.04
C GLY A 301 21.88 1.93 -32.97
N SER A 302 22.57 2.47 -33.98
CA SER A 302 22.97 3.88 -34.12
C SER A 302 22.01 4.74 -34.96
N HIS A 303 20.93 4.16 -35.49
CA HIS A 303 19.87 4.91 -36.16
C HIS A 303 18.92 5.54 -35.12
N PRO A 304 18.18 6.61 -35.47
CA PRO A 304 17.16 7.15 -34.58
C PRO A 304 16.10 6.07 -34.28
N ILE A 305 15.56 6.05 -33.06
CA ILE A 305 14.36 5.27 -32.78
C ILE A 305 13.18 5.88 -33.54
N ASN A 306 12.39 5.02 -34.17
CA ASN A 306 11.21 5.38 -34.92
C ASN A 306 10.08 4.38 -34.67
N CYS A 307 8.92 4.58 -35.32
CA CYS A 307 7.71 3.79 -35.08
C CYS A 307 7.26 3.85 -33.60
N VAL A 308 7.55 4.98 -32.93
CA VAL A 308 7.12 5.32 -31.56
C VAL A 308 5.98 6.33 -31.59
N ASP A 309 5.02 6.19 -30.68
CA ASP A 309 4.04 7.26 -30.43
C ASP A 309 4.58 8.29 -29.43
N TRP A 310 3.82 9.37 -29.27
CA TRP A 310 4.19 10.48 -28.41
C TRP A 310 4.24 10.10 -26.92
N ASP A 311 3.35 9.20 -26.46
CA ASP A 311 3.35 8.72 -25.07
C ASP A 311 4.60 7.87 -24.77
N GLN A 312 5.06 7.06 -25.73
CA GLN A 312 6.33 6.33 -25.67
C GLN A 312 7.55 7.25 -25.66
N ALA A 313 7.54 8.30 -26.50
CA ALA A 313 8.59 9.32 -26.52
C ALA A 313 8.69 10.05 -25.16
N ARG A 314 7.54 10.47 -24.60
CA ARG A 314 7.44 11.08 -23.27
C ARG A 314 7.88 10.14 -22.15
N ALA A 315 7.52 8.86 -22.21
CA ALA A 315 7.94 7.85 -21.22
C ALA A 315 9.46 7.69 -21.19
N PHE A 316 10.10 7.60 -22.37
CA PHE A 316 11.56 7.56 -22.48
C PHE A 316 12.21 8.84 -21.94
N ALA A 317 11.68 10.02 -22.30
CA ALA A 317 12.18 11.29 -21.83
C ALA A 317 12.18 11.37 -20.29
N SER A 318 11.07 10.99 -19.67
CA SER A 318 10.93 10.91 -18.20
C SER A 318 11.93 9.94 -17.57
N TRP A 319 12.09 8.73 -18.13
CA TRP A 319 13.09 7.76 -17.66
C TRP A 319 14.54 8.27 -17.78
N ALA A 320 14.83 9.04 -18.83
CA ALA A 320 16.14 9.67 -19.05
C ALA A 320 16.42 10.87 -18.11
N GLY A 321 15.46 11.28 -17.27
CA GLY A 321 15.56 12.48 -16.42
C GLY A 321 15.45 13.77 -17.23
N ALA A 322 14.60 13.76 -18.24
CA ALA A 322 14.44 14.81 -19.25
C ALA A 322 12.95 14.98 -19.64
N ARG A 323 12.70 15.79 -20.67
CA ARG A 323 11.39 16.01 -21.30
C ARG A 323 11.53 16.04 -22.82
N LEU A 324 10.41 16.09 -23.53
CA LEU A 324 10.43 16.54 -24.92
C LEU A 324 10.72 18.06 -24.96
N PRO A 325 11.39 18.57 -26.00
CA PRO A 325 11.47 20.02 -26.24
C PRO A 325 10.07 20.59 -26.48
N SER A 326 9.86 21.87 -26.16
CA SER A 326 8.74 22.59 -26.79
C SER A 326 9.01 22.81 -28.27
N GLU A 327 7.97 23.12 -29.05
CA GLU A 327 8.11 23.48 -30.45
C GLU A 327 8.99 24.72 -30.64
N ALA A 328 8.86 25.68 -29.72
CA ALA A 328 9.66 26.91 -29.70
C ALA A 328 11.14 26.64 -29.41
N GLU A 329 11.45 25.80 -28.42
CA GLU A 329 12.81 25.33 -28.15
C GLU A 329 13.40 24.58 -29.34
N TRP A 330 12.60 23.73 -29.99
CA TRP A 330 13.01 22.98 -31.16
C TRP A 330 13.33 23.91 -32.33
N GLU A 331 12.46 24.86 -32.69
CA GLU A 331 12.72 25.79 -33.80
C GLU A 331 13.90 26.72 -33.48
N TYR A 332 14.00 27.23 -32.24
CA TYR A 332 15.13 28.06 -31.81
C TYR A 332 16.47 27.34 -31.95
N ALA A 333 16.51 26.07 -31.52
CA ALA A 333 17.68 25.21 -31.66
C ALA A 333 17.98 24.88 -33.12
N ALA A 334 16.97 24.50 -33.91
CA ALA A 334 17.09 24.21 -35.34
C ALA A 334 17.61 25.42 -36.12
N ARG A 335 17.17 26.64 -35.78
CA ARG A 335 17.65 27.91 -36.34
C ARG A 335 19.04 28.33 -35.84
N SER A 336 19.86 27.40 -35.36
CA SER A 336 21.20 27.68 -34.83
C SER A 336 21.23 28.77 -33.75
N GLY A 337 20.23 28.73 -32.84
CA GLY A 337 20.05 29.71 -31.76
C GLY A 337 19.26 30.93 -32.20
N GLY A 338 18.10 30.70 -32.84
CA GLY A 338 17.16 31.77 -33.18
C GLY A 338 17.59 32.69 -34.32
N ARG A 339 18.47 32.24 -35.22
CA ARG A 339 18.84 33.04 -36.40
C ARG A 339 17.71 33.02 -37.42
N ASP A 340 17.58 34.09 -38.20
CA ASP A 340 16.71 34.07 -39.37
C ASP A 340 17.38 33.28 -40.52
N TRP A 341 17.39 31.94 -40.36
CA TRP A 341 17.94 30.96 -41.27
C TRP A 341 16.88 29.91 -41.62
N LYS A 342 16.76 29.59 -42.91
CA LYS A 342 15.82 28.60 -43.44
C LYS A 342 16.11 27.16 -42.96
N TYR A 343 17.38 26.81 -42.81
CA TYR A 343 17.85 25.49 -42.39
C TYR A 343 18.92 25.62 -41.28
N PRO A 344 19.25 24.52 -40.57
CA PRO A 344 20.25 24.55 -39.49
C PRO A 344 21.62 25.12 -39.83
N TRP A 345 22.03 24.99 -41.09
CA TRP A 345 23.31 25.46 -41.64
C TRP A 345 23.22 26.84 -42.34
N GLY A 346 22.08 27.52 -42.28
CA GLY A 346 21.81 28.75 -43.03
C GLY A 346 20.95 28.55 -44.28
N ASP A 347 20.93 29.54 -45.16
CA ASP A 347 19.99 29.61 -46.29
C ASP A 347 20.44 28.91 -47.57
N GLY A 348 21.63 28.27 -47.54
CA GLY A 348 22.12 27.46 -48.65
C GLY A 348 21.28 26.18 -48.83
N ASP A 349 21.18 25.69 -50.05
CA ASP A 349 20.28 24.58 -50.42
C ASP A 349 20.40 23.35 -49.51
N ALA A 350 19.27 22.71 -49.22
CA ALA A 350 19.27 21.37 -48.64
C ALA A 350 19.78 20.39 -49.70
N THR A 351 20.77 19.59 -49.33
CA THR A 351 21.39 18.58 -50.18
C THR A 351 21.73 17.35 -49.35
N CYS A 352 21.98 16.24 -50.02
CA CYS A 352 22.40 14.99 -49.38
C CYS A 352 23.80 15.01 -48.73
N GLU A 353 24.52 16.13 -48.79
CA GLU A 353 25.70 16.38 -47.96
C GLU A 353 25.35 16.95 -46.58
N ARG A 354 24.15 17.52 -46.42
CA ARG A 354 23.69 18.30 -45.26
C ARG A 354 22.52 17.64 -44.51
N ALA A 355 21.58 17.05 -45.22
CA ALA A 355 20.41 16.36 -44.65
C ALA A 355 20.29 14.93 -45.18
N VAL A 356 19.51 14.11 -44.47
CA VAL A 356 19.01 12.82 -44.95
C VAL A 356 17.58 13.06 -45.40
N MET A 357 17.32 13.13 -46.70
CA MET A 357 16.06 13.62 -47.27
C MET A 357 15.85 13.00 -48.67
N ASP A 358 14.69 13.19 -49.29
CA ASP A 358 14.53 12.89 -50.72
C ASP A 358 15.11 14.04 -51.57
N ASP A 359 16.06 13.70 -52.43
CA ASP A 359 16.70 14.59 -53.41
C ASP A 359 16.00 14.55 -54.79
N GLY A 360 14.85 13.87 -54.88
CA GLY A 360 14.14 13.62 -56.14
C GLY A 360 14.58 12.34 -56.85
N SER A 361 15.51 11.57 -56.26
CA SER A 361 15.83 10.20 -56.71
C SER A 361 14.93 9.14 -56.07
N GLY A 362 14.04 9.52 -55.13
CA GLY A 362 13.08 8.63 -54.48
C GLY A 362 13.71 7.66 -53.47
N ASN A 363 14.90 7.97 -52.95
CA ASN A 363 15.74 6.99 -52.25
C ASN A 363 16.56 7.57 -51.06
N GLY A 364 16.06 8.57 -50.33
CA GLY A 364 16.63 8.99 -49.03
C GLY A 364 18.15 9.22 -49.06
N CYS A 365 18.60 10.08 -49.98
CA CYS A 365 20.01 10.29 -50.31
C CYS A 365 20.77 9.06 -50.84
N GLY A 366 20.12 8.24 -51.67
CA GLY A 366 20.72 7.11 -52.38
C GLY A 366 20.90 5.83 -51.56
N ARG A 367 20.22 5.69 -50.41
CA ARG A 367 20.21 4.46 -49.58
C ARG A 367 18.86 3.74 -49.54
N GLY A 368 17.90 4.18 -50.35
CA GLY A 368 16.50 3.75 -50.25
C GLY A 368 15.74 4.59 -49.23
N SER A 369 14.43 4.38 -49.14
CA SER A 369 13.56 5.07 -48.18
C SER A 369 13.82 4.57 -46.75
N THR A 370 14.90 5.02 -46.11
CA THR A 370 15.29 4.62 -44.76
C THR A 370 16.11 5.69 -44.04
N THR A 371 16.04 5.67 -42.70
CA THR A 371 16.96 6.38 -41.80
C THR A 371 18.42 6.08 -42.09
N TRP A 372 19.28 7.02 -41.71
CA TRP A 372 20.72 6.82 -41.58
C TRP A 372 21.11 6.82 -40.08
N PRO A 373 22.35 6.40 -39.73
CA PRO A 373 22.89 6.62 -38.39
C PRO A 373 22.87 8.12 -38.03
N VAL A 374 22.61 8.42 -36.77
CA VAL A 374 22.60 9.80 -36.26
C VAL A 374 23.99 10.47 -36.40
N CYS A 375 24.02 11.79 -36.56
CA CYS A 375 25.17 12.61 -36.95
C CYS A 375 25.85 12.21 -38.28
N SER A 376 25.17 11.53 -39.21
CA SER A 376 25.78 11.12 -40.49
C SER A 376 26.05 12.28 -41.47
N LYS A 377 25.43 13.45 -41.28
CA LYS A 377 25.55 14.64 -42.15
C LYS A 377 26.15 15.86 -41.43
N PRO A 378 27.43 15.83 -41.01
CA PRO A 378 28.02 16.88 -40.16
C PRO A 378 28.05 18.28 -40.80
N ARG A 379 27.86 18.40 -42.13
CA ARG A 379 27.78 19.70 -42.84
C ARG A 379 26.41 20.37 -42.72
N GLY A 380 25.41 19.66 -42.18
CA GLY A 380 24.10 20.22 -41.83
C GLY A 380 23.87 20.41 -40.33
N ASN A 381 24.90 20.26 -39.49
CA ASN A 381 24.79 20.52 -38.06
C ASN A 381 24.49 22.02 -37.79
N THR A 382 23.78 22.29 -36.71
CA THR A 382 23.64 23.64 -36.15
C THR A 382 24.99 24.20 -35.68
N THR A 383 25.09 25.53 -35.48
CA THR A 383 26.31 26.16 -34.94
C THR A 383 26.66 25.70 -33.52
N GLN A 384 25.68 25.21 -32.77
CA GLN A 384 25.79 24.59 -31.45
C GLN A 384 26.31 23.15 -31.52
N GLY A 385 26.24 22.52 -32.69
CA GLY A 385 26.67 21.14 -32.91
C GLY A 385 25.58 20.08 -32.72
N LEU A 386 24.30 20.47 -32.65
CA LEU A 386 23.18 19.53 -32.84
C LEU A 386 23.21 18.97 -34.27
N CYS A 387 23.03 17.67 -34.38
CA CYS A 387 22.93 16.93 -35.63
C CYS A 387 21.47 16.75 -36.05
N ASP A 388 21.26 16.58 -37.35
CA ASP A 388 20.02 16.07 -37.96
C ASP A 388 18.74 16.84 -37.54
N MET A 389 18.86 18.15 -37.27
CA MET A 389 17.70 19.06 -37.07
C MET A 389 16.93 19.35 -38.39
N ALA A 390 17.16 18.56 -39.44
CA ALA A 390 16.57 18.67 -40.76
C ALA A 390 16.74 17.34 -41.49
N GLY A 391 15.63 16.65 -41.75
CA GLY A 391 15.62 15.31 -42.31
C GLY A 391 15.98 14.22 -41.29
N ASN A 392 16.34 13.04 -41.79
CA ASN A 392 16.42 11.78 -41.07
C ASN A 392 15.05 11.36 -40.53
N VAL A 393 14.61 11.81 -39.36
CA VAL A 393 13.24 11.59 -38.87
C VAL A 393 12.60 12.91 -38.47
N ARG A 394 11.29 13.01 -38.69
CA ARG A 394 10.45 13.98 -37.98
C ARG A 394 10.54 13.69 -36.49
N GLU A 395 10.41 14.72 -35.67
CA GLU A 395 10.61 14.59 -34.23
C GLU A 395 9.41 15.08 -33.44
N TRP A 396 8.91 14.24 -32.54
CA TRP A 396 7.94 14.66 -31.53
C TRP A 396 8.49 15.79 -30.65
N VAL A 397 7.69 16.85 -30.53
CA VAL A 397 7.86 17.89 -29.50
C VAL A 397 6.72 17.78 -28.48
N GLN A 398 6.78 18.55 -27.41
CA GLN A 398 5.80 18.49 -26.32
C GLN A 398 4.40 18.94 -26.78
N ASP A 399 4.30 19.95 -27.63
CA ASP A 399 3.10 20.75 -27.92
C ASP A 399 1.93 19.99 -28.58
N TRP A 400 0.70 20.44 -28.30
CA TRP A 400 -0.45 20.11 -29.16
C TRP A 400 -0.38 20.90 -30.47
N TYR A 401 -0.88 20.32 -31.55
CA TYR A 401 -0.92 21.02 -32.82
C TYR A 401 -2.03 22.08 -32.85
N HIS A 402 -1.67 23.25 -33.40
CA HIS A 402 -2.57 24.37 -33.65
C HIS A 402 -2.37 24.86 -35.10
N ASP A 403 -3.48 25.08 -35.82
CA ASP A 403 -3.50 25.45 -37.24
C ASP A 403 -2.77 26.76 -37.60
N THR A 404 -2.44 27.59 -36.59
CA THR A 404 -1.70 28.85 -36.69
C THR A 404 -0.95 29.10 -35.38
N TYR A 405 -0.12 30.14 -35.33
CA TYR A 405 0.49 30.67 -34.11
C TYR A 405 -0.35 31.79 -33.43
N ASP A 406 -1.62 31.98 -33.81
CA ASP A 406 -2.48 32.99 -33.18
C ASP A 406 -2.76 32.63 -31.71
N GLY A 407 -2.07 33.32 -30.80
CA GLY A 407 -2.14 33.05 -29.35
C GLY A 407 -1.06 32.10 -28.82
N ALA A 408 -0.02 31.80 -29.60
CA ALA A 408 1.10 30.96 -29.19
C ALA A 408 1.86 31.52 -27.96
N PRO A 409 2.43 30.67 -27.08
CA PRO A 409 3.30 31.12 -26.00
C PRO A 409 4.55 31.84 -26.50
N THR A 410 4.88 32.99 -25.89
CA THR A 410 6.04 33.83 -26.28
C THR A 410 7.24 33.69 -25.34
N ASP A 411 7.21 32.73 -24.41
CA ASP A 411 8.21 32.46 -23.37
C ASP A 411 8.97 31.13 -23.55
N GLY A 412 8.80 30.49 -24.71
CA GLY A 412 9.41 29.20 -25.04
C GLY A 412 8.75 27.99 -24.36
N SER A 413 7.69 28.18 -23.57
CA SER A 413 6.91 27.06 -23.02
C SER A 413 6.13 26.32 -24.10
N ALA A 414 5.79 25.05 -23.83
CA ALA A 414 5.01 24.23 -24.76
C ALA A 414 3.52 24.64 -24.75
N TRP A 415 2.91 24.69 -25.93
CA TRP A 415 1.51 24.98 -26.13
C TRP A 415 0.64 23.76 -25.75
N GLU A 416 0.32 23.65 -24.46
CA GLU A 416 -0.48 22.55 -23.89
C GLU A 416 -1.99 22.90 -23.76
N SER A 417 -2.41 24.12 -24.10
CA SER A 417 -3.79 24.59 -23.91
C SER A 417 -4.24 25.57 -24.99
N PRO A 418 -5.41 25.36 -25.64
CA PRO A 418 -6.33 24.23 -25.45
C PRO A 418 -5.74 22.91 -25.98
N THR A 419 -6.17 21.78 -25.43
CA THR A 419 -5.73 20.45 -25.89
C THR A 419 -6.23 20.14 -27.30
N GLY A 420 -5.35 19.68 -28.18
CA GLY A 420 -5.69 19.23 -29.54
C GLY A 420 -6.05 17.74 -29.64
N PHE A 421 -6.21 17.26 -30.88
CA PHE A 421 -6.20 15.83 -31.21
C PHE A 421 -4.79 15.36 -31.59
N ASP A 422 -4.07 16.18 -32.34
CA ASP A 422 -2.79 15.85 -32.96
C ASP A 422 -1.64 16.49 -32.16
N ARG A 423 -0.49 15.82 -32.10
CA ARG A 423 0.74 16.40 -31.52
C ARG A 423 1.61 16.96 -32.65
N VAL A 424 2.42 17.96 -32.31
CA VAL A 424 3.36 18.56 -33.26
C VAL A 424 4.55 17.62 -33.50
N ALA A 425 4.96 17.49 -34.76
CA ALA A 425 6.30 17.01 -35.12
C ALA A 425 7.05 17.99 -36.02
N ARG A 426 8.38 17.90 -36.03
CA ARG A 426 9.28 18.91 -36.64
C ARG A 426 10.44 18.29 -37.43
N GLY A 427 11.04 19.07 -38.34
CA GLY A 427 12.32 18.79 -39.00
C GLY A 427 12.26 18.01 -40.31
N GLY A 428 11.16 17.33 -40.61
CA GLY A 428 11.04 16.47 -41.79
C GLY A 428 11.92 15.21 -41.69
N SER A 429 11.78 14.30 -42.65
CA SER A 429 12.36 12.95 -42.62
C SER A 429 13.19 12.60 -43.87
N TRP A 430 13.67 11.36 -43.93
CA TRP A 430 14.38 10.81 -45.09
C TRP A 430 13.56 10.76 -46.39
N GLU A 431 12.22 10.81 -46.31
CA GLU A 431 11.31 10.77 -47.47
C GLU A 431 10.76 12.16 -47.85
N ASP A 432 11.03 13.16 -47.00
CA ASP A 432 10.62 14.54 -47.23
C ASP A 432 11.58 15.24 -48.22
N TYR A 433 11.03 16.06 -49.11
CA TYR A 433 11.82 16.91 -50.00
C TYR A 433 12.45 18.10 -49.26
N ALA A 434 13.44 18.73 -49.89
CA ALA A 434 14.11 19.96 -49.42
C ALA A 434 13.19 21.08 -48.88
N VAL A 435 11.96 21.20 -49.39
CA VAL A 435 10.98 22.21 -48.94
C VAL A 435 10.37 21.89 -47.57
N TYR A 436 10.37 20.62 -47.16
CA TYR A 436 9.72 20.12 -45.95
C TYR A 436 10.70 19.89 -44.78
N VAL A 437 12.02 19.91 -45.04
CA VAL A 437 13.07 19.84 -44.01
C VAL A 437 13.56 21.22 -43.52
N ARG A 438 12.70 22.25 -43.59
CA ARG A 438 13.02 23.60 -43.09
C ARG A 438 12.87 23.66 -41.58
N ALA A 439 13.64 24.52 -40.92
CA ALA A 439 13.54 24.71 -39.47
C ALA A 439 12.13 25.16 -39.01
N ALA A 440 11.40 25.89 -39.88
CA ALA A 440 10.04 26.35 -39.60
C ALA A 440 8.94 25.34 -39.96
N ASP A 441 9.22 24.22 -40.66
CA ASP A 441 8.19 23.30 -41.18
C ASP A 441 7.52 22.46 -40.09
N ARG A 442 6.17 22.50 -40.01
CA ARG A 442 5.36 21.94 -38.91
C ARG A 442 4.47 20.81 -39.41
N TYR A 443 4.41 19.71 -38.67
CA TYR A 443 3.54 18.57 -38.95
C TYR A 443 2.52 18.35 -37.83
N ALA A 444 1.27 18.10 -38.20
CA ALA A 444 0.25 17.54 -37.32
C ALA A 444 0.23 16.01 -37.49
N LEU A 445 0.50 15.25 -36.42
CA LEU A 445 0.55 13.79 -36.51
C LEU A 445 -0.29 13.11 -35.42
N LEU A 446 -0.95 12.03 -35.83
CA LEU A 446 -1.70 11.10 -34.99
C LEU A 446 -1.02 9.74 -34.97
N GLY A 447 -0.51 9.36 -33.81
CA GLY A 447 0.17 8.08 -33.64
C GLY A 447 1.53 8.00 -34.32
N ARG A 448 2.02 6.78 -34.49
CA ARG A 448 3.40 6.44 -34.85
C ARG A 448 3.62 6.35 -36.37
N GLY A 449 4.80 6.77 -36.83
CA GLY A 449 5.25 6.67 -38.22
C GLY A 449 6.66 6.08 -38.31
N ALA A 450 7.02 5.53 -39.47
CA ALA A 450 8.40 5.12 -39.72
C ALA A 450 9.32 6.34 -39.82
N ASP A 451 8.85 7.37 -40.51
CA ASP A 451 9.44 8.71 -40.64
C ASP A 451 9.59 9.48 -39.33
N LEU A 452 9.10 8.95 -38.20
CA LEU A 452 8.86 9.69 -36.96
C LEU A 452 9.58 9.09 -35.75
N GLY A 453 10.44 9.90 -35.14
CA GLY A 453 11.17 9.65 -33.90
C GLY A 453 11.04 10.83 -32.93
N PHE A 454 12.07 11.08 -32.11
CA PHE A 454 12.10 12.20 -31.17
C PHE A 454 13.52 12.48 -30.64
N ARG A 455 13.70 13.68 -30.08
CA ARG A 455 14.88 14.06 -29.30
C ARG A 455 14.49 14.63 -27.93
N LEU A 456 15.47 14.85 -27.05
CA LEU A 456 15.22 15.29 -25.67
C LEU A 456 15.62 16.73 -25.42
N ALA A 457 14.93 17.37 -24.48
CA ALA A 457 15.36 18.59 -23.83
C ALA A 457 15.36 18.44 -22.30
N ARG A 458 16.12 19.27 -21.61
CA ARG A 458 16.05 19.45 -20.16
C ARG A 458 16.47 20.87 -19.79
N ASP A 459 15.95 21.35 -18.67
CA ASP A 459 16.27 22.69 -18.18
C ASP A 459 17.75 22.74 -17.73
N SER A 460 18.44 23.85 -17.96
CA SER A 460 19.85 23.94 -17.61
C SER A 460 20.03 24.15 -16.09
N LEU A 461 20.85 23.30 -15.46
CA LEU A 461 21.33 23.48 -14.08
C LEU A 461 22.10 24.79 -13.88
#